data_AF-A0A9D8RLW2-F1
#
_entry.id   AF-A0A9D8RLW2-F1
#
_cell.length_a   1.000
_cell.length_b   1.000
_cell.length_c   1.000
_cell.angle_alpha   90.00
_cell.angle_beta   90.00
_cell.angle_gamma   90.00
#
_symmetry.space_group_name_H-M   'P 1'
#
loop_
_entity.id
_entity.type
_entity.pdbx_description
1 polymer ?
#
loop_
_entity_poly.entity_id
_entity_poly.type
_entity_poly.pdbx_seq_one_letter_code
_entity_poly.pdbx_strand_id
1 'polypeptide(L)'
;ISLFDTRFTEEYGLLLLFADECRPAKVDVEEYLRKNNIHNIKYIALFDYQAAGPMTPSDLLWLAMANSDPRRDVKLLSGGELLLDARSKHPGVGQNPKRFPNVVMSSTDTIRLVDERWAEYGLGEKIESPSRRYRKLWLSPRAEW
;
A
#
# COMPACT_ATOMS: atom_id res chain seq x y z
N ILE A 1 10.03 10.06 1.12
CA ILE A 1 8.63 10.17 0.69
C ILE A 1 8.66 10.93 -0.62
N SER A 2 8.12 10.34 -1.68
CA SER A 2 8.17 10.92 -3.03
C SER A 2 6.80 11.37 -3.52
N LEU A 3 5.72 10.77 -3.02
CA LEU A 3 4.34 11.11 -3.39
C LEU A 3 3.46 11.19 -2.14
N PHE A 4 2.35 11.92 -2.25
CA PHE A 4 1.31 12.03 -1.23
C PHE A 4 -0.06 12.13 -1.90
N ASP A 5 -1.12 11.88 -1.12
CA ASP A 5 -2.50 12.00 -1.56
C ASP A 5 -3.37 12.56 -0.43
N THR A 6 -4.07 13.65 -0.73
CA THR A 6 -4.87 14.44 0.21
C THR A 6 -6.37 14.19 0.11
N ARG A 7 -6.83 13.24 -0.73
CA ARG A 7 -8.26 13.02 -0.97
C ARG A 7 -9.07 12.68 0.30
N PHE A 8 -8.42 12.25 1.38
CA PHE A 8 -9.05 11.87 2.65
C PHE A 8 -8.77 12.85 3.81
N THR A 9 -8.05 13.95 3.57
CA THR A 9 -7.62 14.83 4.66
C THR A 9 -8.78 15.64 5.23
N GLU A 10 -9.69 16.15 4.40
CA GLU A 10 -10.79 17.00 4.86
C GLU A 10 -11.85 16.19 5.63
N GLU A 11 -12.27 15.06 5.07
CA GLU A 11 -13.35 14.25 5.64
C GLU A 11 -12.88 13.41 6.84
N TYR A 12 -11.69 12.82 6.76
CA TYR A 12 -11.20 11.85 7.75
C TYR A 12 -9.99 12.33 8.54
N GLY A 13 -9.36 13.45 8.16
CA GLY A 13 -8.08 13.85 8.74
C GLY A 13 -6.93 12.88 8.39
N LEU A 14 -7.06 12.12 7.29
CA LEU A 14 -6.11 11.10 6.87
C LEU A 14 -5.26 11.59 5.70
N LEU A 15 -3.95 11.69 5.91
CA LEU A 15 -2.97 11.93 4.86
C LEU A 15 -2.35 10.61 4.41
N LEU A 16 -2.34 10.36 3.10
CA LEU A 16 -1.62 9.21 2.55
C LEU A 16 -0.26 9.66 2.06
N LEU A 17 0.77 8.93 2.47
CA LEU A 17 2.15 9.13 2.04
C LEU A 17 2.64 7.88 1.32
N PHE A 18 3.49 8.07 0.33
CA PHE A 18 4.13 6.96 -0.38
C PHE A 18 5.65 7.08 -0.22
N ALA A 19 6.27 5.97 0.19
CA ALA A 19 7.71 5.87 0.30
C ALA A 19 8.40 6.09 -1.05
N ASP A 20 9.70 6.31 -0.99
CA ASP A 20 10.50 6.44 -2.20
C ASP A 20 10.59 5.11 -2.97
N GLU A 21 10.73 5.18 -4.29
CA GLU A 21 10.81 4.01 -5.17
C GLU A 21 12.01 3.11 -4.84
N CYS A 22 13.09 3.68 -4.28
CA CYS A 22 14.24 2.89 -3.81
C CYS A 22 13.95 1.98 -2.60
N ARG A 23 12.73 2.02 -2.04
CA ARG A 23 12.26 1.21 -0.91
C ARG A 23 13.18 1.31 0.31
N PRO A 24 13.36 2.51 0.88
CA PRO A 24 14.28 2.72 1.98
C PRO A 24 13.85 1.91 3.23
N ALA A 25 14.82 1.32 3.92
CA ALA A 25 14.58 0.53 5.13
C ALA A 25 13.87 1.33 6.23
N LYS A 26 14.13 2.65 6.31
CA LYS A 26 13.47 3.58 7.23
C LYS A 26 12.95 4.78 6.45
N VAL A 27 11.80 5.28 6.85
CA VAL A 27 11.22 6.53 6.36
C VAL A 27 10.97 7.41 7.57
N ASP A 28 11.58 8.59 7.56
CA ASP A 28 11.36 9.59 8.59
C ASP A 28 10.15 10.46 8.19
N VAL A 29 8.97 10.05 8.66
CA VAL A 29 7.72 10.75 8.38
C VAL A 29 7.69 12.09 9.12
N GLU A 30 8.16 12.12 10.36
CA GLU A 30 8.13 13.33 11.20
C GLU A 30 8.97 14.45 10.57
N GLU A 31 10.19 14.11 10.14
CA GLU A 31 11.06 15.05 9.44
C GLU A 31 10.45 15.52 8.12
N TYR A 32 9.72 14.65 7.42
CA TYR A 32 9.00 15.03 6.20
C TYR A 32 7.87 16.02 6.48
N LEU A 33 7.03 15.78 7.49
CA LEU A 33 5.96 16.71 7.87
C LEU A 33 6.54 18.07 8.26
N ARG A 34 7.57 18.07 9.11
CA ARG A 34 8.25 19.28 9.58
C ARG A 34 8.84 20.09 8.43
N LYS A 35 9.58 19.46 7.52
CA LYS A 35 10.19 20.12 6.36
C LYS A 35 9.17 20.74 5.41
N ASN A 36 7.99 20.13 5.29
CA ASN A 36 6.94 20.58 4.39
C ASN A 36 5.86 21.43 5.08
N ASN A 37 6.06 21.79 6.36
CA ASN A 37 5.10 22.57 7.14
C ASN A 37 3.68 21.96 7.14
N ILE A 38 3.60 20.63 7.18
CA ILE A 38 2.35 19.88 7.24
C ILE A 38 1.97 19.70 8.72
N HIS A 39 0.80 20.22 9.09
CA HIS A 39 0.27 20.18 10.46
C HIS A 39 -1.24 19.89 10.43
N ASN A 40 -1.86 19.71 11.60
CA ASN A 40 -3.30 19.49 11.76
C ASN A 40 -3.85 18.25 11.05
N ILE A 41 -3.01 17.25 10.81
CA ILE A 41 -3.41 15.94 10.32
C ILE A 41 -3.68 15.04 11.53
N LYS A 42 -4.70 14.19 11.49
CA LYS A 42 -4.99 13.27 12.60
C LYS A 42 -4.30 11.93 12.40
N TYR A 43 -4.36 11.44 11.16
CA TYR A 43 -3.91 10.10 10.78
C TYR A 43 -3.00 10.17 9.57
N ILE A 44 -1.97 9.34 9.55
CA ILE A 44 -1.06 9.20 8.41
C ILE A 44 -0.95 7.72 8.08
N ALA A 45 -1.16 7.36 6.81
CA ALA A 45 -0.87 6.02 6.32
C ALA A 45 0.27 6.08 5.30
N LEU A 46 1.35 5.35 5.58
CA LEU A 46 2.53 5.29 4.71
C LEU A 46 2.54 3.99 3.91
N PHE A 47 2.51 4.07 2.59
CA PHE A 47 2.52 2.93 1.67
C PHE A 47 3.83 2.82 0.87
N ASP A 48 4.05 1.66 0.23
CA ASP A 48 5.09 1.52 -0.79
C ASP A 48 4.78 2.44 -1.99
N TYR A 49 5.82 2.91 -2.69
CA TYR A 49 5.69 3.73 -3.89
C TYR A 49 4.72 3.13 -4.92
N GLN A 50 4.79 1.81 -5.12
CA GLN A 50 4.04 1.08 -6.13
C GLN A 50 2.52 1.07 -5.88
N ALA A 51 2.06 1.44 -4.67
CA ALA A 51 0.64 1.62 -4.37
C ALA A 51 0.07 2.96 -4.87
N ALA A 52 0.93 3.94 -5.21
CA ALA A 52 0.52 5.29 -5.59
C ALA A 52 -0.13 5.32 -6.97
N GLY A 53 -1.40 5.72 -7.04
CA GLY A 53 -2.15 5.93 -8.30
C GLY A 53 -3.15 4.83 -8.69
N PRO A 54 -2.74 3.56 -8.90
CA PRO A 54 -3.62 2.53 -9.46
C PRO A 54 -4.54 1.88 -8.43
N MET A 55 -4.31 2.12 -7.12
CA MET A 55 -5.08 1.53 -6.04
C MET A 55 -6.34 2.35 -5.77
N THR A 56 -7.46 1.65 -5.63
CA THR A 56 -8.72 2.24 -5.14
C THR A 56 -8.64 2.49 -3.63
N PRO A 57 -9.56 3.28 -3.05
CA PRO A 57 -9.63 3.48 -1.60
C PRO A 57 -9.74 2.14 -0.83
N SER A 58 -10.54 1.20 -1.33
CA SER A 58 -10.69 -0.13 -0.72
C SER A 58 -9.41 -0.95 -0.80
N ASP A 59 -8.64 -0.84 -1.88
CA ASP A 59 -7.35 -1.53 -2.01
C ASP A 59 -6.33 -0.97 -0.99
N LEU A 60 -6.30 0.36 -0.81
CA LEU A 60 -5.41 1.01 0.16
C LEU A 60 -5.78 0.65 1.60
N LEU A 61 -7.08 0.61 1.93
CA LEU A 61 -7.55 0.14 3.22
C LEU A 61 -7.15 -1.32 3.46
N TRP A 62 -7.34 -2.18 2.47
CA TRP A 62 -6.91 -3.58 2.56
C TRP A 62 -5.41 -3.71 2.80
N LEU A 63 -4.57 -2.99 2.03
CA LEU A 63 -3.12 -2.99 2.21
C LEU A 63 -2.71 -2.52 3.60
N ALA A 64 -3.34 -1.44 4.09
CA ALA A 64 -3.08 -0.89 5.41
C ALA A 64 -3.37 -1.91 6.53
N MET A 65 -4.47 -2.65 6.40
CA MET A 65 -4.85 -3.65 7.41
C MET A 65 -4.05 -4.94 7.28
N ALA A 66 -3.71 -5.36 6.07
CA ALA A 66 -3.02 -6.62 5.82
C ALA A 66 -1.51 -6.55 6.12
N ASN A 67 -0.88 -5.39 5.92
CA ASN A 67 0.57 -5.26 6.04
C ASN A 67 1.04 -4.86 7.45
N SER A 68 0.12 -4.52 8.35
CA SER A 68 0.48 -3.88 9.62
C SER A 68 0.24 -4.77 10.84
N ASP A 69 1.22 -4.78 11.75
CA ASP A 69 1.07 -5.21 13.14
C ASP A 69 0.95 -3.94 14.01
N PRO A 70 -0.15 -3.75 14.76
CA PRO A 70 -0.35 -2.53 15.55
C PRO A 70 0.80 -2.18 16.49
N ARG A 71 1.47 -3.17 17.10
CA ARG A 71 2.57 -2.90 18.04
C ARG A 71 3.83 -2.40 17.35
N ARG A 72 4.05 -2.81 16.10
CA ARG A 72 5.26 -2.48 15.34
C ARG A 72 5.08 -1.25 14.46
N ASP A 73 3.94 -1.17 13.80
CA ASP A 73 3.74 -0.27 12.67
C ASP A 73 2.88 0.96 12.99
N VAL A 74 2.23 0.99 14.16
CA VAL A 74 1.49 2.17 14.63
C VAL A 74 2.34 2.98 15.60
N LYS A 75 2.46 4.28 15.37
CA LYS A 75 3.23 5.20 16.21
C LYS A 75 2.48 6.52 16.41
N LEU A 76 2.56 7.07 17.62
CA LEU A 76 2.22 8.45 17.88
C LEU A 76 3.43 9.33 17.58
N LEU A 77 3.30 10.28 16.66
CA LEU A 77 4.35 11.24 16.32
C LEU A 77 4.33 12.43 17.29
N SER A 78 5.39 13.25 17.28
CA SER A 78 5.53 14.38 18.20
C SER A 78 4.44 15.46 18.03
N GLY A 79 3.88 15.62 16.83
CA GLY A 79 2.77 16.53 16.55
C GLY A 79 1.39 16.01 17.00
N GLY A 80 1.33 14.79 17.52
CA GLY A 80 0.08 14.14 17.95
C GLY A 80 -0.60 13.31 16.86
N GLU A 81 0.01 13.18 15.68
CA GLU A 81 -0.51 12.36 14.59
C GLU A 81 -0.30 10.87 14.86
N LEU A 82 -1.28 10.06 14.49
CA LEU A 82 -1.15 8.61 14.49
C LEU A 82 -0.64 8.14 13.13
N LEU A 83 0.59 7.66 13.07
CA LEU A 83 1.19 7.04 11.89
C LEU A 83 0.91 5.54 11.86
N LEU A 84 0.47 5.05 10.72
CA LEU A 84 0.44 3.65 10.32
C LEU A 84 1.45 3.41 9.18
N ASP A 85 2.54 2.68 9.45
CA ASP A 85 3.43 2.18 8.40
C ASP A 85 2.80 0.94 7.74
N ALA A 86 2.12 1.15 6.62
CA ALA A 86 1.44 0.13 5.80
C ALA A 86 2.33 -0.45 4.69
N ARG A 87 3.62 -0.10 4.67
CA ARG A 87 4.56 -0.63 3.67
C ARG A 87 4.75 -2.13 3.85
N SER A 88 5.04 -2.81 2.75
CA SER A 88 5.49 -4.19 2.75
C SER A 88 6.75 -4.34 3.60
N LYS A 89 6.82 -5.41 4.39
CA LYS A 89 7.88 -5.53 5.40
C LYS A 89 9.10 -6.24 4.82
N HIS A 90 10.19 -5.49 4.66
CA HIS A 90 11.48 -6.02 4.21
C HIS A 90 12.06 -7.00 5.23
N PRO A 91 12.26 -8.29 4.87
CA PRO A 91 12.90 -9.25 5.75
C PRO A 91 14.28 -8.77 6.20
N GLY A 92 14.61 -8.96 7.48
CA GLY A 92 15.90 -8.55 8.04
C GLY A 92 16.03 -7.06 8.39
N VAL A 93 14.99 -6.24 8.17
CA VAL A 93 14.96 -4.84 8.62
C VAL A 93 14.24 -4.72 9.96
N GLY A 94 14.97 -4.34 11.00
CA GLY A 94 14.38 -4.04 12.32
C GLY A 94 13.58 -5.20 12.89
N GLN A 95 12.31 -4.95 13.23
CA GLN A 95 11.38 -5.94 13.80
C GLN A 95 10.48 -6.59 12.74
N ASN A 96 10.81 -6.47 11.46
CA ASN A 96 10.04 -7.09 10.39
C ASN A 96 10.10 -8.63 10.48
N PRO A 97 9.05 -9.33 10.03
CA PRO A 97 9.04 -10.78 10.01
C PRO A 97 10.15 -11.34 9.09
N LYS A 98 10.54 -12.60 9.34
CA LYS A 98 11.54 -13.31 8.54
C LYS A 98 11.13 -13.55 7.08
N ARG A 99 9.83 -13.54 6.82
CA ARG A 99 9.20 -13.73 5.51
C ARG A 99 8.05 -12.75 5.40
N PHE A 100 7.87 -12.16 4.23
CA PHE A 100 6.69 -11.34 3.94
C PHE A 100 6.07 -11.81 2.64
N PRO A 101 4.75 -12.07 2.62
CA PRO A 101 4.13 -12.64 1.43
C PRO A 101 4.11 -11.61 0.29
N ASN A 102 4.14 -12.13 -0.93
CA ASN A 102 3.73 -11.32 -2.07
C ASN A 102 2.22 -11.08 -2.05
N VAL A 103 1.79 -10.00 -2.72
CA VAL A 103 0.38 -9.82 -3.03
C VAL A 103 -0.15 -11.02 -3.81
N VAL A 104 -1.31 -11.55 -3.41
CA VAL A 104 -1.96 -12.64 -4.14
C VAL A 104 -2.60 -12.07 -5.40
N MET A 105 -2.22 -12.60 -6.56
CA MET A 105 -2.76 -12.18 -7.86
C MET A 105 -2.80 -13.35 -8.84
N SER A 106 -3.75 -13.30 -9.78
CA SER A 106 -3.80 -14.23 -10.91
C SER A 106 -2.64 -13.97 -11.88
N SER A 107 -2.13 -15.04 -12.50
CA SER A 107 -1.14 -14.93 -13.57
C SER A 107 -1.71 -14.22 -14.80
N THR A 108 -0.85 -13.70 -15.67
CA THR A 108 -1.25 -13.14 -16.97
C THR A 108 -2.06 -14.13 -17.80
N ASP A 109 -1.66 -15.40 -17.79
CA ASP A 109 -2.29 -16.44 -18.60
C ASP A 109 -3.67 -16.80 -18.07
N THR A 110 -3.84 -16.87 -16.75
CA THR A 110 -5.15 -17.08 -16.14
C THR A 110 -6.07 -15.90 -16.45
N ILE A 111 -5.58 -14.66 -16.33
CA ILE A 111 -6.38 -13.47 -16.66
C ILE A 111 -6.81 -13.51 -18.13
N ARG A 112 -5.88 -13.82 -19.05
CA ARG A 112 -6.18 -13.92 -20.48
C ARG A 112 -7.24 -14.99 -20.78
N LEU A 113 -7.08 -16.19 -20.20
CA LEU A 113 -8.02 -17.29 -20.40
C LEU A 113 -9.43 -16.96 -19.88
N VAL A 114 -9.52 -16.29 -18.72
CA VAL A 114 -10.80 -15.83 -18.16
C VAL A 114 -11.41 -14.73 -19.03
N ASP A 115 -10.61 -13.76 -19.46
CA ASP A 115 -11.05 -12.64 -20.31
C ASP A 115 -11.59 -13.14 -21.66
N GLU A 116 -10.91 -14.11 -22.30
CA GLU A 116 -11.30 -14.69 -23.60
C GLU A 116 -12.62 -15.47 -23.53
N ARG A 117 -12.89 -16.11 -22.39
CA ARG A 117 -14.08 -16.96 -22.19
C ARG A 117 -15.22 -16.25 -21.46
N TRP A 118 -15.08 -14.95 -21.15
CA TRP A 118 -16.03 -14.23 -20.30
C TRP A 118 -17.48 -14.34 -20.78
N ALA A 119 -17.70 -14.22 -22.11
CA ALA A 119 -19.02 -14.33 -22.72
C ALA A 119 -19.65 -15.72 -22.54
N GLU A 120 -18.84 -16.80 -22.47
CA GLU A 120 -19.31 -18.16 -22.26
C GLU A 120 -19.92 -18.36 -20.86
N TYR A 121 -19.53 -17.54 -19.88
CA TYR A 121 -20.00 -17.67 -18.49
C TYR A 121 -21.39 -17.09 -18.25
N GLY A 122 -21.89 -16.24 -19.14
CA GLY A 122 -23.22 -15.61 -18.99
C GLY A 122 -23.35 -14.69 -17.77
N LEU A 123 -22.25 -14.07 -17.31
CA LEU A 123 -22.19 -13.25 -16.09
C LEU A 123 -22.43 -11.74 -16.33
N GLY A 124 -22.76 -11.34 -17.55
CA GLY A 124 -22.95 -9.93 -17.93
C GLY A 124 -21.68 -9.26 -18.42
N GLU A 125 -21.57 -7.93 -18.21
CA GLU A 125 -20.42 -7.15 -18.68
C GLU A 125 -19.10 -7.61 -18.07
N LYS A 126 -18.03 -7.52 -18.88
CA LYS A 126 -16.70 -7.92 -18.43
C LYS A 126 -16.17 -6.97 -17.37
N ILE A 127 -15.75 -7.54 -16.25
CA ILE A 127 -15.08 -6.81 -15.17
C ILE A 127 -13.56 -7.00 -15.32
N GLU A 128 -12.80 -5.91 -15.27
CA GLU A 128 -11.35 -5.98 -15.35
C GLU A 128 -10.75 -6.67 -14.10
N SER A 129 -9.82 -7.60 -14.31
CA SER A 129 -9.14 -8.29 -13.21
C SER A 129 -8.35 -7.32 -12.32
N PRO A 130 -8.60 -7.29 -10.99
CA PRO A 130 -7.85 -6.45 -10.05
C PRO A 130 -6.36 -6.84 -9.98
N SER A 131 -6.03 -8.06 -10.36
CA SER A 131 -4.64 -8.54 -10.44
C SER A 131 -3.77 -7.69 -11.37
N ARG A 132 -4.35 -6.99 -12.36
CA ARG A 132 -3.62 -6.09 -13.24
C ARG A 132 -3.01 -4.90 -12.48
N ARG A 133 -3.77 -4.29 -11.56
CA ARG A 133 -3.26 -3.20 -10.70
C ARG A 133 -2.35 -3.72 -9.59
N TYR A 134 -2.66 -4.87 -8.99
CA TYR A 134 -1.85 -5.45 -7.91
C TYR A 134 -0.47 -5.89 -8.34
N ARG A 135 -0.27 -6.20 -9.63
CA ARG A 135 1.04 -6.60 -10.16
C ARG A 135 2.18 -5.65 -9.84
N LYS A 136 1.89 -4.35 -9.70
CA LYS A 136 2.92 -3.37 -9.30
C LYS A 136 3.46 -3.59 -7.89
N LEU A 137 2.70 -4.25 -7.01
CA LEU A 137 3.09 -4.55 -5.63
C LEU A 137 3.91 -5.84 -5.51
N TRP A 138 4.32 -6.45 -6.63
CA TRP A 138 5.04 -7.71 -6.61
C TRP A 138 6.50 -7.49 -6.17
N LEU A 139 6.88 -8.15 -5.08
CA LEU A 139 8.15 -7.90 -4.36
C LEU A 139 9.27 -8.87 -4.79
N SER A 140 8.90 -10.07 -5.22
CA SER A 140 9.81 -11.19 -5.48
C SER A 140 9.19 -12.16 -6.50
N PRO A 141 9.99 -12.86 -7.32
CA PRO A 141 9.46 -13.89 -8.23
C PRO A 141 8.93 -15.15 -7.51
N ARG A 142 9.16 -15.31 -6.20
CA ARG A 142 8.71 -16.45 -5.40
C ARG A 142 7.43 -16.11 -4.63
N ALA A 143 6.78 -17.09 -4.00
CA ALA A 143 5.57 -16.83 -3.20
C ALA A 143 5.82 -15.93 -1.96
N GLU A 144 7.07 -15.79 -1.56
CA GLU A 144 7.53 -14.96 -0.46
C GLU A 144 8.69 -14.07 -0.91
N TRP A 145 8.78 -12.92 -0.23
CA TRP A 145 9.95 -12.07 -0.22
C TRP A 145 10.87 -12.43 0.95
#